data_AF-A0A2K9LMD3-F1
#
_entry.id   AF-A0A2K9LMD3-F1
#
_cell.length_a   1.000
_cell.length_b   1.000
_cell.length_c   1.000
_cell.angle_alpha   90.00
_cell.angle_beta   90.00
_cell.angle_gamma   90.00
#
_symmetry.space_group_name_H-M   'P 1'
#
loop_
_entity.id
_entity.type
_entity.pdbx_description
1 polymer ?
#
loop_
_entity_poly.entity_id
_entity_poly.type
_entity_poly.pdbx_seq_one_letter_code
_entity_poly.pdbx_strand_id
1 'polypeptide(L)'
;MNERWQKEKQAIKAVQVAFDVSAEAQRAIKQAALDSNLNPPDQIRKILGLPYNKKPVRPRLTVSLKSEDFEILAQKYGLDSNDQNAIRERVADELLKYASAHNKA
;
A
#
# COMPACT_ATOMS: atom_id res chain seq x y z
N MET A 1 43.66 -10.79 8.69
CA MET A 1 42.99 -10.17 7.51
C MET A 1 41.54 -10.67 7.48
N ASN A 2 40.58 -9.76 7.36
CA ASN A 2 39.23 -9.90 7.90
C ASN A 2 38.25 -10.62 6.93
N GLU A 3 37.79 -11.83 7.30
CA GLU A 3 36.87 -12.67 6.51
C GLU A 3 35.52 -12.01 6.18
N ARG A 4 35.16 -10.94 6.91
CA ARG A 4 33.93 -10.16 6.70
C ARG A 4 33.86 -9.50 5.32
N TRP A 5 35.00 -9.20 4.68
CA TRP A 5 35.04 -8.52 3.38
C TRP A 5 34.80 -9.44 2.18
N GLN A 6 34.96 -10.76 2.33
CA GLN A 6 34.73 -11.71 1.22
C GLN A 6 33.25 -12.01 0.99
N LYS A 7 32.40 -11.88 2.04
CA LYS A 7 30.94 -12.02 1.90
C LYS A 7 30.30 -10.84 1.17
N GLU A 8 30.94 -9.67 1.15
CA GLU A 8 30.46 -8.51 0.37
C GLU A 8 30.62 -8.67 -1.15
N LYS A 9 31.53 -9.55 -1.61
CA LYS A 9 31.71 -9.81 -3.06
C LYS A 9 30.61 -10.68 -3.68
N GLN A 10 29.80 -11.37 -2.88
CA GLN A 10 28.65 -12.15 -3.36
C GLN A 10 27.32 -11.39 -3.35
N ALA A 11 27.34 -10.07 -3.17
CA ALA A 11 26.24 -9.22 -3.61
C ALA A 11 26.28 -9.11 -5.13
N ILE A 12 25.97 -10.21 -5.83
CA ILE A 12 25.64 -10.19 -7.26
C ILE A 12 24.49 -9.20 -7.37
N LYS A 13 24.78 -7.98 -7.83
CA LYS A 13 23.77 -6.93 -7.98
C LYS A 13 22.63 -7.52 -8.81
N ALA A 14 21.43 -7.55 -8.24
CA ALA A 14 20.28 -8.09 -8.91
C ALA A 14 20.05 -7.31 -10.22
N VAL A 15 20.02 -8.03 -11.34
CA VAL A 15 19.67 -7.44 -12.64
C VAL A 15 18.16 -7.17 -12.63
N GLN A 16 17.76 -5.94 -12.91
CA GLN A 16 16.35 -5.61 -13.13
C GLN A 16 15.95 -6.10 -14.52
N VAL A 17 14.94 -6.96 -14.58
CA VAL A 17 14.40 -7.51 -15.82
C VAL A 17 13.03 -6.91 -16.05
N ALA A 18 12.83 -6.31 -17.22
CA ALA A 18 11.52 -5.87 -17.67
C ALA A 18 10.82 -7.03 -18.40
N PHE A 19 9.54 -7.21 -18.11
CA PHE A 19 8.70 -8.20 -18.78
C PHE A 19 7.64 -7.46 -19.60
N ASP A 20 7.47 -7.87 -20.85
CA ASP A 20 6.33 -7.43 -21.65
C ASP A 20 5.15 -8.38 -21.39
N VAL A 21 4.11 -7.86 -20.76
CA VAL A 21 2.94 -8.61 -20.33
C VAL A 21 1.70 -7.76 -20.55
N SER A 22 0.58 -8.40 -20.85
CA SER A 22 -0.69 -7.69 -21.07
C SER A 22 -1.10 -6.88 -19.83
N ALA A 23 -1.83 -5.78 -20.05
CA ALA A 23 -2.35 -4.95 -18.97
C ALA A 23 -3.23 -5.74 -17.98
N GLU A 24 -3.97 -6.72 -18.48
CA GLU A 24 -4.77 -7.64 -17.67
C GLU A 24 -3.89 -8.48 -16.73
N ALA A 25 -2.81 -9.08 -17.25
CA ALA A 25 -1.86 -9.84 -16.44
C ALA A 25 -1.17 -8.94 -15.40
N GLN A 26 -0.77 -7.72 -15.76
CA GLN A 26 -0.21 -6.76 -14.81
C GLN A 26 -1.19 -6.42 -13.69
N ARG A 27 -2.46 -6.20 -14.02
CA ARG A 27 -3.51 -5.91 -13.04
C ARG A 27 -3.73 -7.10 -12.11
N ALA A 28 -3.81 -8.31 -12.64
CA ALA A 28 -3.99 -9.53 -11.87
C ALA A 28 -2.84 -9.75 -10.87
N ILE A 29 -1.59 -9.56 -11.30
CA ILE A 29 -0.42 -9.71 -10.42
C ILE A 29 -0.43 -8.65 -9.31
N LYS A 30 -0.75 -7.39 -9.64
CA LYS A 30 -0.85 -6.30 -8.65
C LYS A 30 -1.96 -6.55 -7.63
N GLN A 31 -3.11 -7.06 -8.07
CA GLN A 31 -4.21 -7.44 -7.17
C GLN A 31 -3.79 -8.58 -6.25
N ALA A 32 -3.21 -9.65 -6.79
CA ALA A 32 -2.73 -10.78 -5.98
C ALA A 32 -1.65 -10.37 -4.96
N ALA A 33 -0.80 -9.40 -5.33
CA ALA A 33 0.18 -8.81 -4.41
C ALA A 33 -0.53 -8.08 -3.27
N LEU A 34 -1.51 -7.23 -3.58
CA LEU A 34 -2.33 -6.52 -2.60
C LEU A 34 -3.04 -7.50 -1.64
N ASP A 35 -3.70 -8.52 -2.17
CA ASP A 35 -4.44 -9.53 -1.38
C ASP A 35 -3.51 -10.34 -0.48
N SER A 36 -2.28 -10.62 -0.95
CA SER A 36 -1.25 -11.32 -0.18
C SER A 36 -0.48 -10.40 0.79
N ASN A 37 -0.80 -9.11 0.86
CA ASN A 37 -0.01 -8.08 1.55
C ASN A 37 1.49 -8.10 1.14
N LEU A 38 1.76 -8.35 -0.14
CA LEU A 38 3.09 -8.32 -0.73
C LEU A 38 3.23 -7.13 -1.68
N ASN A 39 4.46 -6.69 -1.91
CA ASN A 39 4.72 -5.77 -3.03
C ASN A 39 4.74 -6.58 -4.36
N PRO A 40 4.53 -5.93 -5.52
CA PRO A 40 4.53 -6.63 -6.80
C PRO A 40 5.81 -7.43 -7.09
N PRO A 41 7.04 -6.93 -6.81
CA PRO A 41 8.26 -7.72 -6.98
C PRO A 41 8.31 -9.01 -6.15
N ASP A 42 7.89 -8.98 -4.89
CA ASP A 42 7.84 -10.14 -4.01
C ASP A 42 6.74 -11.12 -4.46
N GLN A 43 5.61 -10.61 -4.95
CA GLN A 43 4.58 -11.44 -5.57
C GLN A 43 5.09 -12.14 -6.84
N ILE A 44 5.85 -11.45 -7.70
CA ILE A 44 6.48 -12.06 -8.88
C ILE A 44 7.46 -13.16 -8.45
N ARG A 45 8.30 -12.90 -7.45
CA ARG A 45 9.20 -13.92 -6.90
C ARG A 45 8.45 -15.13 -6.35
N LYS A 46 7.35 -14.90 -5.63
CA LYS A 46 6.47 -15.96 -5.11
C LYS A 46 5.88 -16.81 -6.24
N ILE A 47 5.40 -16.19 -7.32
CA ILE A 47 4.87 -16.90 -8.51
C ILE A 47 5.97 -17.76 -9.15
N LEU A 48 7.19 -17.24 -9.24
CA LEU A 48 8.34 -17.93 -9.84
C LEU A 48 9.02 -18.95 -8.89
N GLY A 49 8.51 -19.14 -7.67
CA GLY A 49 9.10 -20.04 -6.68
C GLY A 49 10.45 -19.58 -6.12
N LEU A 50 10.79 -18.30 -6.26
CA LEU A 50 12.04 -17.71 -5.80
C LEU A 50 11.94 -17.25 -4.33
N PRO A 51 13.07 -17.16 -3.59
CA PRO A 51 13.09 -16.54 -2.27
C PRO A 51 12.61 -15.08 -2.33
N TYR A 52 11.67 -14.72 -1.46
CA TYR A 52 11.07 -13.39 -1.38
C TYR A 52 10.88 -12.93 0.06
N ASN A 53 10.70 -11.63 0.26
CA ASN A 53 10.45 -11.09 1.59
C ASN A 53 8.98 -11.34 1.97
N LYS A 54 8.76 -12.22 2.95
CA LYS A 54 7.42 -12.55 3.45
C LYS A 54 6.84 -11.52 4.41
N LYS A 55 7.59 -10.46 4.76
CA LYS A 55 7.10 -9.41 5.66
C LYS A 55 5.90 -8.70 5.00
N PRO A 56 4.71 -8.72 5.63
CA PRO A 56 3.55 -8.04 5.08
C PRO A 56 3.81 -6.55 4.89
N VAL A 57 3.56 -6.04 3.69
CA VAL A 57 3.51 -4.61 3.40
C VAL A 57 2.19 -4.09 3.98
N ARG A 58 2.26 -3.17 4.95
CA ARG A 58 1.06 -2.53 5.49
C ARG A 58 0.65 -1.37 4.59
N PRO A 59 -0.45 -1.48 3.82
CA PRO A 59 -0.95 -0.34 3.06
C PRO A 59 -1.39 0.75 4.03
N ARG A 60 -0.85 1.95 3.87
CA ARG A 60 -1.26 3.13 4.63
C ARG A 60 -2.25 3.92 3.79
N LEU A 61 -3.43 4.17 4.35
CA LEU A 61 -4.42 5.07 3.77
C LEU A 61 -4.20 6.46 4.38
N THR A 62 -3.53 7.34 3.64
CA THR A 62 -3.26 8.73 4.04
C THR A 62 -3.75 9.66 2.95
N VAL A 63 -4.40 10.75 3.36
CA VAL A 63 -4.80 11.84 2.48
C VAL A 63 -4.27 13.15 3.05
N SER A 64 -3.83 14.06 2.18
CA SER A 64 -3.44 15.41 2.57
C SER A 64 -4.65 16.33 2.43
N LEU A 65 -5.05 16.98 3.51
CA LEU A 65 -6.17 17.92 3.54
C LEU A 65 -5.63 19.33 3.83
N LYS A 66 -6.16 20.32 3.11
CA LYS A 66 -5.92 21.75 3.35
C LYS A 66 -6.99 22.30 4.29
N SER A 67 -6.79 23.54 4.78
CA SER A 67 -7.76 24.21 5.64
C SER A 67 -9.15 24.32 5.01
N GLU A 68 -9.21 24.62 3.71
CA GLU A 68 -10.45 24.68 2.92
C GLU A 68 -11.22 23.34 2.95
N ASP A 69 -10.50 22.22 2.92
CA ASP A 69 -11.12 20.89 2.97
C ASP A 69 -11.76 20.64 4.35
N PHE A 70 -11.14 21.13 5.43
CA PHE A 70 -11.73 21.02 6.77
C PHE A 70 -12.99 21.85 6.91
N GLU A 71 -13.10 23.01 6.26
CA GLU A 71 -14.35 23.81 6.25
C GLU A 71 -15.48 23.06 5.53
N ILE A 72 -15.19 22.44 4.38
CA ILE A 72 -16.15 21.64 3.63
C ILE A 72 -16.60 20.42 4.45
N LEU A 73 -15.66 19.72 5.07
CA LEU A 73 -15.97 18.55 5.90
C LEU A 73 -16.74 18.94 7.17
N ALA A 74 -16.41 20.07 7.80
CA ALA A 74 -17.13 20.61 8.93
C ALA A 74 -18.59 20.90 8.56
N GLN A 75 -18.83 21.57 7.43
CA GLN A 75 -20.17 21.83 6.93
C GLN A 75 -20.93 20.53 6.62
N LYS A 76 -20.26 19.54 6.00
CA LYS A 76 -20.84 18.22 5.69
C LYS A 76 -21.30 17.47 6.94
N TYR A 77 -20.51 17.53 8.02
CA TYR A 77 -20.80 16.80 9.26
C TYR A 77 -21.55 17.62 10.31
N GLY A 78 -21.78 18.92 10.06
CA GLY A 78 -22.35 19.83 11.05
C GLY A 78 -21.44 20.05 12.27
N LEU A 79 -20.12 20.08 12.05
CA LEU A 79 -19.09 20.27 13.06
C LEU A 79 -18.44 21.66 12.92
N ASP A 80 -17.66 22.05 13.93
CA ASP A 80 -16.79 23.23 13.85
C ASP A 80 -15.54 22.92 12.99
N SER A 81 -15.16 23.81 12.07
CA SER A 81 -13.98 23.65 11.22
C SER A 81 -12.66 23.68 12.01
N ASN A 82 -12.67 24.28 13.20
CA ASN A 82 -11.53 24.24 14.13
C ASN A 82 -11.44 22.90 14.88
N ASP A 83 -12.51 22.11 14.95
CA ASP A 83 -12.49 20.78 15.58
C ASP A 83 -12.03 19.70 14.59
N GLN A 84 -10.74 19.78 14.24
CA GLN A 84 -10.11 18.79 13.36
C GLN A 84 -10.15 17.36 13.91
N ASN A 85 -10.25 17.20 15.24
CA ASN A 85 -10.36 15.87 15.84
C ASN A 85 -11.72 15.24 15.52
N ALA A 86 -12.81 15.97 15.77
CA ALA A 86 -14.16 15.49 15.47
C ALA A 86 -14.34 15.24 13.96
N ILE A 87 -13.79 16.10 13.11
CA ILE A 87 -13.82 15.90 11.65
C ILE A 87 -13.07 14.62 11.26
N ARG A 88 -11.87 14.39 11.81
CA ARG A 88 -11.08 13.17 11.53
C ARG A 88 -11.81 11.90 11.95
N GLU A 89 -12.48 11.92 13.10
CA GLU A 89 -13.29 10.78 13.57
C GLU A 89 -14.45 10.50 12.61
N ARG A 90 -15.18 11.54 12.17
CA ARG A 90 -16.26 11.38 11.19
C ARG A 90 -15.78 10.89 9.83
N VAL A 91 -14.62 11.36 9.36
CA VAL A 91 -13.99 10.84 8.14
C VAL A 91 -13.64 9.37 8.30
N ALA A 92 -13.04 8.97 9.42
CA ALA A 92 -12.68 7.58 9.69
C ALA A 92 -13.92 6.67 9.67
N ASP A 93 -15.01 7.09 10.33
CA ASP A 93 -16.29 6.37 10.31
C ASP A 93 -16.86 6.22 8.90
N GLU A 94 -16.80 7.29 8.10
CA GLU A 94 -17.29 7.25 6.71
C GLU A 94 -16.45 6.29 5.85
N LEU A 95 -15.13 6.30 6.00
CA LEU A 95 -14.23 5.37 5.31
C LEU A 95 -14.48 3.91 5.73
N LEU A 96 -14.74 3.66 7.02
CA LEU A 96 -15.11 2.34 7.53
C LEU A 96 -16.46 1.85 6.98
N LYS A 97 -17.45 2.74 6.89
CA LYS A 97 -18.76 2.43 6.27
C LYS A 97 -18.60 2.10 4.79
N TYR A 98 -17.81 2.89 4.06
CA TYR A 98 -17.52 2.63 2.65
C TYR A 98 -16.85 1.26 2.45
N ALA A 99 -15.82 0.95 3.24
CA ALA A 99 -15.13 -0.34 3.19
C ALA A 99 -16.07 -1.50 3.53
N SER A 100 -16.93 -1.36 4.53
CA SER A 100 -17.90 -2.39 4.91
C SER A 100 -18.95 -2.65 3.83
N ALA A 101 -19.35 -1.61 3.09
CA ALA A 101 -20.28 -1.74 1.97
C ALA A 101 -19.64 -2.42 0.75
N HIS A 102 -18.36 -2.13 0.48
CA HIS A 102 -17.63 -2.69 -0.68
C HIS A 102 -17.00 -4.07 -0.43
N ASN A 103 -16.77 -4.46 0.83
CA ASN A 103 -16.27 -5.80 1.18
C ASN A 103 -17.37 -6.87 1.23
N LYS A 104 -18.66 -6.50 1.12
CA LYS A 104 -19.76 -7.46 0.91
C LYS A 104 -19.82 -7.84 -0.58
N ALA A 105 -18.86 -8.64 -1.03
CA ALA A 105 -18.90 -9.35 -2.30
C ALA A 105 -18.39 -10.78 -2.08
#